data_AF-A0A2J8GBZ1-F1
#
_entry.id   AF-A0A2J8GBZ1-F1
#
_cell.length_a   1.000
_cell.length_b   1.000
_cell.length_c   1.000
_cell.angle_alpha   90.00
_cell.angle_beta   90.00
_cell.angle_gamma   90.00
#
_symmetry.space_group_name_H-M   'P 1'
#
loop_
_entity.id
_entity.type
_entity.pdbx_description
1 polymer ?
#
loop_
_entity_poly.entity_id
_entity_poly.type
_entity_poly.pdbx_seq_one_letter_code
_entity_poly.pdbx_strand_id
1 'polypeptide(L)'
;MPEDVAAGPMADEELCRLLDGCLNEAVDPAAAFAPLPDAELARLADGLYRHLDTPSPAFGARFWYVQVTEELRLRHLGSSHSATIVPGATAPAGPVASEVPAG
;
A
#
# COMPACT_ATOMS: atom_id res chain seq x y z
N MET A 1 21.27 22.48 6.84
CA MET A 1 20.77 21.20 6.30
C MET A 1 20.46 20.35 7.52
N PRO A 2 19.20 20.08 7.87
CA PRO A 2 18.95 19.02 8.84
C PRO A 2 19.39 17.72 8.17
N GLU A 3 20.31 17.05 8.81
CA GLU A 3 20.73 15.71 8.43
C GLU A 3 19.47 14.83 8.56
N ASP A 4 19.02 14.27 7.44
CA ASP A 4 18.01 13.20 7.40
C ASP A 4 18.67 11.94 8.00
N VAL A 5 18.87 12.00 9.32
CA VAL A 5 19.47 10.93 10.09
C VAL A 5 18.40 9.86 10.27
N ALA A 6 18.69 8.71 9.66
CA ALA A 6 18.19 7.38 9.98
C ALA A 6 16.88 6.91 9.32
N ALA A 7 16.88 6.80 8.00
CA ALA A 7 16.23 5.66 7.35
C ALA A 7 17.27 4.59 6.97
N GLY A 8 18.05 4.12 7.94
CA GLY A 8 18.93 2.96 7.73
C GLY A 8 18.12 1.74 7.27
N PRO A 9 18.71 0.80 6.51
CA PRO A 9 18.04 -0.46 6.19
C PRO A 9 17.56 -1.12 7.48
N MET A 10 16.32 -1.61 7.51
CA MET A 10 15.81 -2.38 8.64
C MET A 10 16.78 -3.54 8.90
N ALA A 11 17.28 -3.65 10.13
CA ALA A 11 18.25 -4.67 10.48
C ALA A 11 17.62 -6.07 10.31
N ASP A 12 18.42 -7.05 9.90
CA ASP A 12 17.95 -8.42 9.64
C ASP A 12 17.29 -9.05 10.88
N GLU A 13 17.83 -8.78 12.08
CA GLU A 13 17.24 -9.22 13.35
C GLU A 13 15.88 -8.57 13.63
N GLU A 14 15.72 -7.30 13.29
CA GLU A 14 14.48 -6.56 13.49
C GLU A 14 13.40 -7.07 12.53
N LEU A 15 13.81 -7.33 11.28
CA LEU A 15 12.96 -7.98 10.29
C LEU A 15 12.52 -9.38 10.75
N CYS A 16 13.43 -10.20 11.26
CA CYS A 16 13.11 -11.53 11.77
C CYS A 16 12.11 -11.46 12.94
N ARG A 17 12.31 -10.55 13.91
CA ARG A 17 11.37 -10.38 15.03
C ARG A 17 9.98 -9.96 14.56
N LEU A 18 9.91 -9.07 13.56
CA LEU A 18 8.64 -8.62 12.99
C LEU A 18 7.93 -9.76 12.26
N LEU A 19 8.66 -10.53 11.45
CA LEU A 19 8.14 -11.72 10.78
C LEU A 19 7.64 -12.75 11.78
N ASP A 20 8.39 -13.06 12.82
CA ASP A 20 7.96 -14.02 13.85
C ASP A 20 6.68 -13.57 14.57
N GLY A 21 6.56 -12.26 14.87
CA GLY A 21 5.35 -11.68 15.48
C GLY A 21 4.13 -11.73 14.55
N CYS A 22 4.30 -11.37 13.28
CA CYS A 22 3.22 -11.36 12.29
C CYS A 22 2.83 -12.74 11.77
N LEU A 23 3.73 -13.74 11.85
CA LEU A 23 3.52 -15.10 11.34
C LEU A 23 3.00 -16.08 12.40
N ASN A 24 3.40 -15.95 13.68
CA ASN A 24 2.94 -16.86 14.72
C ASN A 24 1.55 -16.53 15.25
N GLU A 25 1.20 -15.24 15.31
CA GLU A 25 -0.18 -14.82 15.49
C GLU A 25 -0.73 -14.63 14.08
N ALA A 26 -1.82 -15.31 13.71
CA ALA A 26 -2.41 -15.19 12.37
C ALA A 26 -2.97 -13.77 12.15
N VAL A 27 -2.09 -12.80 11.92
CA VAL A 27 -2.40 -11.39 11.74
C VAL A 27 -2.74 -11.19 10.27
N ASP A 28 -3.94 -10.67 10.02
CA ASP A 28 -4.34 -10.19 8.71
C ASP A 28 -3.28 -9.19 8.19
N PRO A 29 -2.65 -9.44 7.02
CA PRO A 29 -1.61 -8.56 6.50
C PRO A 29 -2.09 -7.12 6.31
N ALA A 30 -3.36 -6.90 5.95
CA ALA A 30 -3.91 -5.55 5.86
C ALA A 30 -3.94 -4.85 7.22
N ALA A 31 -4.28 -5.58 8.29
CA ALA A 31 -4.26 -5.06 9.66
C ALA A 31 -2.83 -4.80 10.15
N ALA A 32 -1.85 -5.63 9.75
CA ALA A 32 -0.44 -5.42 10.08
C ALA A 32 0.12 -4.13 9.45
N PHE A 33 -0.33 -3.78 8.24
CA PHE A 33 0.16 -2.61 7.50
C PHE A 33 -0.61 -1.32 7.79
N ALA A 34 -1.85 -1.41 8.27
CA ALA A 34 -2.68 -0.25 8.60
C ALA A 34 -1.99 0.80 9.50
N PRO A 35 -1.24 0.44 10.56
CA PRO A 35 -0.55 1.45 11.38
C PRO A 35 0.73 2.00 10.75
N LEU A 36 1.27 1.38 9.69
CA LEU A 36 2.55 1.75 9.11
C LEU A 36 2.40 2.82 8.02
N PRO A 37 3.19 3.91 8.05
CA PRO A 37 3.28 4.87 6.96
C PRO A 37 4.02 4.28 5.74
N ASP A 38 3.81 4.88 4.58
CA ASP A 38 4.37 4.40 3.30
C ASP A 38 5.91 4.30 3.32
N ALA A 39 6.59 5.21 4.03
CA ALA A 39 8.04 5.17 4.19
C ALA A 39 8.52 3.93 4.97
N GLU A 40 7.78 3.50 6.00
CA GLU A 40 8.12 2.30 6.76
C GLU A 40 7.78 1.03 5.97
N LEU A 41 6.68 1.03 5.22
CA LEU A 41 6.36 -0.06 4.30
C LEU A 41 7.42 -0.23 3.20
N ALA A 42 7.93 0.87 2.64
CA ALA A 42 9.02 0.84 1.67
C ALA A 42 10.30 0.26 2.28
N ARG A 43 10.66 0.67 3.51
CA ARG A 43 11.81 0.11 4.24
C ARG A 43 11.64 -1.39 4.54
N LEU A 44 10.42 -1.82 4.86
CA LEU A 44 10.11 -3.24 5.07
C LEU A 44 10.23 -4.04 3.77
N ALA A 45 9.72 -3.53 2.64
CA ALA A 45 9.86 -4.16 1.33
C ALA A 45 11.35 -4.33 0.96
N ASP A 46 12.14 -3.29 1.16
CA ASP A 46 13.58 -3.28 0.91
C ASP A 46 14.35 -4.27 1.81
N GLY A 47 13.97 -4.36 3.08
CA GLY A 47 14.53 -5.34 4.02
C GLY A 47 14.21 -6.78 3.60
N LEU A 48 12.94 -7.03 3.26
CA LEU A 48 12.48 -8.33 2.78
C LEU A 48 13.15 -8.74 1.46
N TYR A 49 13.31 -7.80 0.52
CA TYR A 49 13.98 -8.07 -0.74
C TYR A 49 15.43 -8.52 -0.52
N ARG A 50 16.18 -7.82 0.34
CA ARG A 50 17.57 -8.22 0.69
C ARG A 50 17.60 -9.54 1.45
N HIS A 51 16.65 -9.79 2.34
CA HIS A 51 16.57 -11.04 3.09
C HIS A 51 16.25 -12.24 2.19
N LEU A 52 15.44 -12.05 1.15
CA LEU A 52 15.16 -13.07 0.13
C LEU A 52 16.37 -13.42 -0.74
N ASP A 53 17.34 -12.53 -0.86
CA ASP A 53 18.60 -12.77 -1.57
C ASP A 53 19.63 -13.55 -0.73
N THR A 54 19.31 -13.84 0.54
CA THR A 54 20.15 -14.67 1.40
C THR A 54 19.95 -16.17 1.10
N PRO A 55 20.93 -17.04 1.38
CA PRO A 55 20.83 -18.48 1.13
C PRO A 55 19.81 -19.21 2.05
N SER A 56 19.27 -18.56 3.08
CA SER A 56 18.32 -19.15 4.04
C SER A 56 17.29 -18.11 4.46
N PRO A 57 16.36 -17.72 3.56
CA PRO A 57 15.32 -16.75 3.90
C PRO A 57 14.36 -17.33 4.94
N ALA A 58 13.89 -16.47 5.85
CA ALA A 58 12.88 -16.83 6.84
C ALA A 58 11.59 -17.34 6.18
N PHE A 59 10.94 -18.30 6.83
CA PHE A 59 9.65 -18.82 6.40
C PHE A 59 8.64 -17.66 6.28
N GLY A 60 7.86 -17.63 5.19
CA GLY A 60 6.88 -16.56 4.96
C GLY A 60 7.45 -15.22 4.48
N ALA A 61 8.77 -14.99 4.45
CA ALA A 61 9.35 -13.73 3.98
C ALA A 61 8.89 -13.35 2.55
N ARG A 62 8.80 -14.34 1.66
CA ARG A 62 8.30 -14.12 0.29
C ARG A 62 6.83 -13.71 0.25
N PHE A 63 6.01 -14.31 1.10
CA PHE A 63 4.58 -13.96 1.20
C PHE A 63 4.45 -12.51 1.68
N TRP A 64 5.13 -12.14 2.77
CA TRP A 64 5.11 -10.79 3.31
C TRP A 64 5.65 -9.75 2.33
N TYR A 65 6.69 -10.08 1.56
CA TYR A 65 7.21 -9.19 0.52
C TYR A 65 6.14 -8.84 -0.51
N VAL A 66 5.41 -9.86 -1.01
CA VAL A 66 4.31 -9.66 -1.96
C VAL A 66 3.19 -8.82 -1.35
N GLN A 67 2.82 -9.09 -0.10
CA GLN A 67 1.76 -8.34 0.58
C GLN A 67 2.12 -6.87 0.78
N VAL A 68 3.36 -6.56 1.21
CA VAL A 68 3.83 -5.18 1.41
C VAL A 68 3.91 -4.42 0.07
N THR A 69 4.42 -5.06 -0.98
CA THR A 69 4.52 -4.43 -2.30
C THR A 69 3.15 -4.18 -2.92
N GLU A 70 2.19 -5.10 -2.75
CA GLU A 70 0.81 -4.88 -3.17
C GLU A 70 0.14 -3.76 -2.37
N GLU A 71 0.34 -3.69 -1.05
CA GLU A 71 -0.21 -2.60 -0.23
C GLU A 71 0.35 -1.23 -0.66
N LEU A 72 1.66 -1.11 -0.86
CA LEU A 72 2.28 0.10 -1.39
C LEU A 72 1.70 0.49 -2.76
N ARG A 73 1.51 -0.48 -3.65
CA ARG A 73 0.89 -0.27 -4.97
C ARG A 73 -0.55 0.22 -4.82
N LEU A 74 -1.34 -0.38 -3.94
CA LEU A 74 -2.73 0.02 -3.68
C LEU A 74 -2.81 1.43 -3.11
N ARG A 75 -1.92 1.80 -2.18
CA ARG A 75 -1.86 3.16 -1.62
C ARG A 75 -1.47 4.20 -2.66
N HIS A 76 -0.49 3.91 -3.51
CA HIS A 76 -0.10 4.82 -4.59
C HIS A 76 -1.23 4.99 -5.62
N LEU A 77 -1.97 3.93 -5.93
CA LEU A 77 -3.14 4.01 -6.82
C LEU A 77 -4.33 4.72 -6.18
N GLY A 78 -4.60 4.50 -4.89
CA GLY A 78 -5.66 5.16 -4.12
C GLY A 78 -5.37 6.63 -3.86
N SER A 79 -4.11 6.99 -3.60
CA SER A 79 -3.63 8.38 -3.49
C SER A 79 -3.76 9.11 -4.83
N SER A 80 -3.51 8.41 -5.95
CA SER A 80 -3.77 8.92 -7.30
C SER A 80 -5.26 9.09 -7.62
N HIS A 81 -6.16 8.35 -6.94
CA HIS A 81 -7.61 8.50 -7.10
C HIS A 81 -8.20 9.67 -6.28
N SER A 82 -7.46 10.19 -5.28
CA SER A 82 -7.83 11.41 -4.57
C SER A 82 -7.46 12.69 -5.34
N ALA A 83 -6.56 12.58 -6.33
CA ALA A 83 -6.30 13.64 -7.29
C ALA A 83 -7.45 13.74 -8.30
N THR A 84 -8.52 14.41 -7.89
CA THR A 84 -9.45 15.12 -8.77
C THR A 84 -10.27 14.23 -9.72
N ILE A 85 -11.34 13.63 -9.19
CA ILE A 85 -12.61 13.69 -9.92
C ILE A 85 -13.30 14.96 -9.41
N VAL A 86 -13.23 16.06 -10.16
CA VAL A 86 -14.19 17.16 -9.95
C VAL A 86 -15.53 16.62 -10.44
N PRO A 87 -16.57 16.45 -9.58
CA PRO A 87 -17.93 16.28 -10.07
C PRO A 87 -18.41 17.69 -10.41
N GLY A 88 -17.95 18.21 -11.55
CA GLY A 88 -18.10 19.61 -11.89
C GLY A 88 -17.97 19.88 -13.38
N ALA A 89 -18.54 19.00 -14.21
CA ALA A 89 -18.93 19.35 -15.57
C ALA A 89 -20.43 19.04 -15.71
N THR A 90 -21.25 19.77 -14.96
CA THR A 90 -22.64 20.01 -15.36
C THR A 90 -22.58 20.69 -16.72
N ALA A 91 -22.86 19.94 -17.78
CA ALA A 91 -23.20 20.54 -19.07
C ALA A 91 -24.62 21.12 -18.96
N PRO A 92 -24.83 22.44 -19.09
CA PRO A 92 -26.17 22.97 -19.27
C PRO A 92 -26.55 22.82 -20.74
N ALA A 93 -27.06 21.65 -21.12
CA ALA A 93 -27.81 21.54 -22.36
C ALA A 93 -29.26 21.97 -22.04
N GLY A 94 -29.62 23.15 -22.55
CA GLY A 94 -30.95 23.75 -22.42
C GLY A 94 -32.10 22.91 -23.00
N PRO A 95 -33.33 23.40 -22.86
CA PRO A 95 -34.55 22.61 -22.90
C PRO A 95 -34.98 22.29 -24.33
N VAL A 96 -35.36 21.05 -24.61
CA VAL A 96 -36.20 20.73 -25.77
C VAL A 96 -37.43 19.94 -25.31
N ALA A 97 -38.55 20.66 -25.34
CA ALA A 97 -39.95 20.27 -25.59
C ALA A 97 -40.22 18.76 -25.80
N SER A 98 -41.16 18.18 -25.03
CA SER A 98 -42.53 17.78 -25.46
C SER A 98 -42.53 16.71 -26.57
N GLU A 99 -43.15 15.53 -26.45
CA GLU A 99 -44.51 15.22 -26.00
C GLU A 99 -44.69 13.68 -25.86
N VAL A 100 -45.59 13.27 -24.96
CA VAL A 100 -46.29 11.97 -24.86
C VAL A 100 -47.73 12.25 -25.39
N PRO A 101 -48.45 11.38 -26.17
CA PRO A 101 -49.01 10.07 -25.74
C PRO A 101 -49.08 8.98 -26.83
N ALA A 102 -49.07 7.68 -26.50
CA ALA A 102 -50.21 6.82 -26.14
C ALA A 102 -51.37 6.85 -27.15
N GLY A 103 -51.49 5.76 -27.92
CA GLY A 103 -52.59 5.40 -28.81
C GLY A 103 -52.40 3.97 -29.28
#